data_AF-A0A060CEM3-F1
#
_entry.id   AF-A0A060CEM3-F1
#
_cell.length_a   1.000
_cell.length_b   1.000
_cell.length_c   1.000
_cell.angle_alpha   90.00
_cell.angle_beta   90.00
_cell.angle_gamma   90.00
#
_symmetry.space_group_name_H-M   'P 1'
#
loop_
_entity.id
_entity.type
_entity.pdbx_description
1 polymer ?
#
loop_
_entity_poly.entity_id
_entity_poly.type
_entity_poly.pdbx_seq_one_letter_code
_entity_poly.pdbx_strand_id
1 'polypeptide(L)'
;WKGYQQYLHDSVEIVCTNYGPLGALWFDGNWSKREADWELDALYGLVRKHQPDALIINNTGIGEEGKLVHPEIDAVTFERGRAEPIDRSN
;
A
#
# COMPACT_ATOMS: atom_id res chain seq x y z
N TRP A 1 -7.89 -10.75 14.79
CA TRP A 1 -7.73 -9.68 13.80
C TRP A 1 -6.89 -8.54 14.35
N LYS A 2 -7.35 -7.82 15.39
CA LYS A 2 -6.62 -6.72 16.04
C LYS A 2 -5.15 -7.01 16.39
N GLY A 3 -4.85 -8.21 16.92
CA GLY A 3 -3.45 -8.59 17.21
C GLY A 3 -2.54 -8.64 15.97
N TYR A 4 -3.08 -9.02 14.80
CA TYR A 4 -2.33 -8.99 13.55
C TYR A 4 -2.18 -7.56 13.00
N GLN A 5 -3.22 -6.73 13.10
CA GLN A 5 -3.14 -5.31 12.71
C GLN A 5 -2.09 -4.58 13.53
N GLN A 6 -2.07 -4.77 14.86
CA GLN A 6 -1.04 -4.19 15.73
C GLN A 6 0.35 -4.68 15.33
N TYR A 7 0.53 -5.99 15.14
CA TYR A 7 1.79 -6.56 14.68
C TYR A 7 2.26 -5.96 13.35
N LEU A 8 1.35 -5.77 12.39
CA LEU A 8 1.66 -5.16 11.10
C LEU A 8 2.11 -3.70 11.28
N HIS A 9 1.37 -2.89 12.05
CA HIS A 9 1.72 -1.49 12.30
C HIS A 9 3.07 -1.36 13.00
N ASP A 10 3.31 -2.16 14.05
CA ASP A 10 4.59 -2.17 14.78
C ASP A 10 5.75 -2.57 13.85
N SER A 11 5.54 -3.57 12.98
CA SER A 11 6.55 -4.04 12.03
C SER A 11 6.89 -2.96 11.00
N VAL A 12 5.89 -2.25 10.47
CA VAL A 12 6.10 -1.17 9.50
C VAL A 12 6.75 0.03 10.17
N GLU A 13 6.41 0.35 11.42
CA GLU A 13 7.08 1.42 12.17
C GLU A 13 8.58 1.14 12.37
N ILE A 14 8.94 -0.10 12.71
CA ILE A 14 10.34 -0.52 12.82
C ILE A 14 11.10 -0.29 11.50
N VAL A 15 10.49 -0.64 10.36
CA VAL A 15 11.10 -0.43 9.04
C VAL A 15 11.24 1.07 8.74
N CYS A 16 10.18 1.84 8.94
CA CYS A 16 10.16 3.27 8.69
C CYS A 16 11.08 4.08 9.61
N THR A 17 11.50 3.57 10.76
CA THR A 17 12.32 4.32 11.72
C THR A 17 13.78 3.88 11.80
N ASN A 18 14.11 2.65 11.40
CA ASN A 18 15.45 2.08 11.63
C ASN A 18 16.32 1.90 10.38
N TYR A 19 15.77 2.11 9.17
CA TYR A 19 16.48 1.82 7.91
C TYR A 19 16.89 3.08 7.13
N GLY A 20 16.77 4.26 7.75
CA GLY A 20 17.05 5.55 7.10
C GLY A 20 15.97 5.96 6.10
N PRO A 21 16.26 6.91 5.19
CA PRO A 21 15.32 7.33 4.16
C PRO A 21 14.97 6.18 3.21
N LEU A 22 13.68 5.88 3.08
CA LEU A 22 13.18 4.84 2.19
C LEU A 22 12.72 5.45 0.86
N GLY A 23 13.01 4.76 -0.24
CA GLY A 23 12.48 5.15 -1.56
C GLY A 23 11.03 4.72 -1.78
N ALA A 24 10.64 3.57 -1.23
CA ALA A 24 9.29 3.04 -1.37
C ALA A 24 9.00 1.95 -0.32
N LEU A 25 7.72 1.73 -0.04
CA LEU A 25 7.17 0.53 0.58
C LEU A 25 6.20 -0.14 -0.40
N TRP A 26 6.39 -1.44 -0.62
CA TRP A 26 5.53 -2.24 -1.47
C TRP A 26 4.73 -3.25 -0.63
N PHE A 27 3.43 -3.02 -0.54
CA PHE A 27 2.46 -3.88 0.12
C PHE A 27 1.87 -4.90 -0.86
N ASP A 28 1.61 -6.11 -0.37
CA ASP A 28 0.98 -7.21 -1.12
C ASP A 28 0.15 -8.08 -0.18
N GLY A 29 -0.87 -8.77 -0.72
CA GLY A 29 -1.62 -9.80 -0.03
C GLY A 29 -2.91 -9.37 0.65
N ASN A 30 -3.25 -8.06 0.65
CA ASN A 30 -4.52 -7.61 1.25
C ASN A 30 -5.75 -8.23 0.55
N TRP A 31 -5.63 -8.51 -0.75
CA TRP A 31 -6.60 -9.19 -1.59
C TRP A 31 -7.01 -10.59 -1.08
N SER A 32 -6.20 -11.22 -0.23
CA SER A 32 -6.50 -12.53 0.37
C SER A 32 -7.64 -12.49 1.40
N LYS A 33 -7.96 -11.31 1.95
CA LYS A 33 -9.08 -11.10 2.88
C LYS A 33 -9.84 -9.82 2.53
N ARG A 34 -10.69 -9.92 1.51
CA ARG A 34 -11.44 -8.78 0.94
C ARG A 34 -12.42 -8.12 1.91
N GLU A 35 -12.96 -8.87 2.88
CA GLU A 35 -13.91 -8.36 3.88
C GLU A 35 -13.24 -7.80 5.14
N ALA A 36 -11.92 -7.91 5.23
CA ALA A 36 -11.20 -7.48 6.43
C ALA A 36 -10.85 -5.99 6.35
N ASP A 37 -11.01 -5.29 7.46
CA ASP A 37 -10.55 -3.92 7.61
C ASP A 37 -9.02 -3.91 7.79
N TRP A 38 -8.30 -3.51 6.75
CA TRP A 38 -6.84 -3.42 6.75
C TRP A 38 -6.31 -2.14 7.41
N GLU A 39 -7.18 -1.26 7.93
CA GLU A 39 -6.80 0.00 8.57
C GLU A 39 -5.85 0.85 7.71
N LEU A 40 -6.12 0.93 6.40
CA LEU A 40 -5.22 1.57 5.42
C LEU A 40 -4.91 3.02 5.76
N ASP A 41 -5.88 3.77 6.30
CA ASP A 41 -5.66 5.15 6.79
C ASP A 41 -4.57 5.20 7.87
N ALA A 42 -4.62 4.28 8.84
CA ALA A 42 -3.65 4.22 9.93
C ALA A 42 -2.29 3.71 9.44
N LEU A 43 -2.29 2.65 8.63
CA LEU A 43 -1.08 2.04 8.09
C LEU A 43 -0.31 3.01 7.19
N TYR A 44 -0.98 3.65 6.23
CA TYR A 44 -0.34 4.59 5.32
C TYR A 44 -0.06 5.93 6.00
N GLY A 45 -0.91 6.38 6.93
CA GLY A 45 -0.62 7.52 7.78
C GLY A 45 0.67 7.35 8.61
N LEU A 46 0.93 6.12 9.10
CA LEU A 46 2.18 5.78 9.78
C LEU A 46 3.39 5.87 8.84
N VAL A 47 3.27 5.39 7.60
CA VAL A 47 4.32 5.57 6.58
C VAL A 47 4.56 7.04 6.32
N ARG A 48 3.52 7.84 6.04
CA ARG A 48 3.65 9.28 5.76
C ARG A 48 4.24 10.07 6.93
N LYS A 49 3.92 9.68 8.17
CA LYS A 49 4.47 10.30 9.38
C LYS A 49 5.99 10.16 9.46
N HIS A 50 6.53 8.99 9.13
CA HIS A 50 7.94 8.66 9.35
C HIS A 50 8.80 8.77 8.08
N GLN A 51 8.19 8.59 6.91
CA GLN A 51 8.82 8.51 5.60
C GLN A 51 7.96 9.29 4.56
N PRO A 52 7.85 10.63 4.68
CA PRO A 52 6.94 11.43 3.86
C PRO A 52 7.23 11.33 2.36
N ASP A 53 8.50 11.13 1.99
CA ASP A 53 8.95 11.05 0.59
C ASP A 53 8.95 9.63 0.01
N ALA A 54 8.66 8.60 0.81
CA ALA A 54 8.66 7.22 0.34
C ALA A 54 7.40 6.94 -0.49
N LEU A 55 7.56 6.27 -1.64
CA LEU A 55 6.40 5.84 -2.43
C LEU A 55 5.63 4.73 -1.72
N ILE A 56 4.29 4.80 -1.72
CA ILE A 56 3.42 3.73 -1.25
C ILE A 56 2.85 3.00 -2.47
N ILE A 57 3.19 1.71 -2.59
CA ILE A 57 2.74 0.84 -3.67
C ILE A 57 1.92 -0.28 -3.05
N ASN A 58 0.75 -0.59 -3.61
CA ASN A 58 -0.07 -1.71 -3.16
C ASN A 58 -0.42 -2.62 -4.32
N ASN A 59 -0.08 -3.90 -4.21
CA ASN A 59 -0.53 -4.91 -5.15
C ASN A 59 -1.96 -5.36 -4.82
N THR A 60 -2.92 -4.90 -5.61
CA THR A 60 -4.36 -5.18 -5.43
C THR A 60 -4.79 -6.57 -5.89
N GLY A 61 -3.88 -7.34 -6.51
CA GLY A 61 -4.14 -8.71 -6.94
C GLY A 61 -4.81 -8.81 -8.32
N ILE A 62 -5.01 -10.06 -8.76
CA ILE A 62 -5.65 -10.38 -10.04
C ILE A 62 -7.14 -9.99 -10.02
N GLY A 63 -7.61 -9.31 -11.07
CA GLY A 63 -8.99 -8.81 -11.23
C GLY A 63 -9.24 -7.42 -10.65
N GLU A 64 -8.27 -6.86 -9.92
CA GLU A 64 -8.31 -5.53 -9.34
C GLU A 64 -7.11 -4.69 -9.82
N GLU A 65 -6.52 -5.05 -10.96
CA GLU A 65 -5.35 -4.40 -11.55
C GLU A 65 -5.60 -2.90 -11.77
N GLY A 66 -4.61 -2.08 -11.47
CA GLY A 66 -4.67 -0.64 -11.70
C GLY A 66 -5.61 0.13 -10.77
N LYS A 67 -6.27 -0.54 -9.81
CA LYS A 67 -7.25 0.12 -8.94
C LYS A 67 -6.57 0.90 -7.81
N LEU A 68 -6.91 2.19 -7.73
CA LEU A 68 -6.52 3.05 -6.62
C LEU A 68 -7.49 2.86 -5.46
N VAL A 69 -7.11 1.99 -4.50
CA VAL A 69 -7.96 1.64 -3.35
C VAL A 69 -7.81 2.59 -2.15
N HIS A 70 -6.83 3.49 -2.20
CA HIS A 70 -6.56 4.48 -1.15
C HIS A 70 -5.82 5.69 -1.73
N PRO A 71 -6.15 6.94 -1.34
CA PRO A 71 -5.54 8.15 -1.90
C PRO A 71 -4.02 8.27 -1.66
N GLU A 72 -3.50 7.66 -0.59
CA GLU A 72 -2.07 7.64 -0.28
C GLU A 72 -1.23 6.74 -1.19
N ILE A 73 -1.82 5.93 -2.06
CA ILE A 73 -1.08 5.04 -2.97
C ILE A 73 -0.53 5.86 -4.15
N ASP A 74 0.79 5.83 -4.33
CA ASP A 74 1.48 6.56 -5.40
C ASP A 74 1.58 5.76 -6.71
N ALA A 75 1.57 4.42 -6.61
CA ALA A 75 1.59 3.55 -7.78
C ALA A 75 0.72 2.31 -7.60
N VAL A 76 0.00 1.97 -8.67
CA VAL A 76 -0.82 0.77 -8.79
C VAL A 76 -0.10 -0.30 -9.60
N THR A 77 -0.42 -1.56 -9.34
CA THR A 77 0.18 -2.70 -10.05
C THR A 77 -0.81 -3.32 -11.05
N PHE A 78 -0.29 -4.06 -12.02
CA PHE A 78 -1.07 -4.86 -12.96
C PHE A 78 -0.63 -6.32 -12.85
N GLU A 79 -0.94 -6.98 -11.73
CA GLU A 79 -0.51 -8.35 -11.48
C GLU A 79 -0.95 -9.29 -12.62
N ARG A 80 0.02 -9.81 -13.39
CA ARG A 80 -0.20 -10.65 -14.58
C ARG A 80 -1.03 -10.00 -15.70
N GLY A 81 -1.36 -8.71 -15.57
CA GLY A 81 -2.05 -7.91 -16.56
C GLY A 81 -1.09 -7.06 -17.40
N ARG A 82 -1.65 -6.21 -18.27
CA ARG A 82 -0.92 -5.15 -18.97
C ARG A 82 -1.44 -3.81 -18.50
N ALA A 83 -0.55 -2.88 -18.23
CA ALA A 83 -0.94 -1.49 -18.02
C ALA A 83 -1.56 -0.95 -19.31
N GLU A 84 -2.75 -0.38 -19.21
CA GLU A 84 -3.38 0.36 -20.30
C GLU A 84 -3.00 1.85 -20.20
N PRO A 85 -2.90 2.57 -21.33
CA PRO A 85 -2.68 4.01 -21.30
C PRO A 85 -3.76 4.70 -20.46
N ILE A 86 -3.35 5.65 -19.60
CA ILE A 86 -4.30 6.51 -18.89
C ILE A 86 -5.16 7.22 -19.93
N ASP A 87 -6.48 7.10 -19.80
CA ASP A 87 -7.40 7.89 -20.60
C ASP A 87 -7.25 9.37 -20.23
N ARG A 88 -6.85 10.18 -21.22
CA ARG A 88 -6.60 11.61 -21.08
C ARG A 88 -7.63 12.45 -21.84
N SER A 89 -8.75 11.87 -22.27
CA SER A 89 -9.73 12.55 -23.13
C SER A 89 -10.68 13.51 -22.39
N ASN A 90 -10.22 14.21 -21.35
CA ASN A 90 -10.96 15.28 -20.68
C ASN A 90 -10.52 16.66 -21.19
#